data_AF-A0A4Y2EX58-F1
#
_entry.id   AF-A0A4Y2EX58-F1
#
_cell.length_a   1.000
_cell.length_b   1.000
_cell.length_c   1.000
_cell.angle_alpha   90.00
_cell.angle_beta   90.00
_cell.angle_gamma   90.00
#
_symmetry.space_group_name_H-M   'P 1'
#
loop_
_entity.id
_entity.type
_entity.pdbx_description
1 polymer ?
#
loop_
_entity_poly.entity_id
_entity_poly.type
_entity_poly.pdbx_seq_one_letter_code
_entity_poly.pdbx_strand_id
1 'polypeptide(L)' 'ALATRALYSIDSYADHGKEPKVAEDFGFGAPIGFAKDGTPVTYAAFGRGDLCG' A
#
# COMPACT_ATOMS: atom_id res chain seq x y z
N ALA A 1 -5.15 4.60 20.12
CA ALA A 1 -4.09 4.54 19.09
C ALA A 1 -3.02 3.48 19.40
N LEU A 2 -2.48 3.41 20.64
CA LEU A 2 -1.40 2.47 20.99
C LEU A 2 -1.75 0.99 20.77
N ALA A 3 -2.98 0.58 21.13
CA ALA A 3 -3.45 -0.80 20.93
C ALA A 3 -3.45 -1.23 19.45
N THR A 4 -3.90 -0.36 18.54
CA THR A 4 -3.94 -0.62 17.10
C THR A 4 -2.53 -0.77 16.50
N ARG A 5 -1.57 0.06 16.92
CA ARG A 5 -0.17 -0.04 16.44
C ARG A 5 0.48 -1.37 16.81
N ALA A 6 0.25 -1.83 18.04
CA ALA A 6 0.76 -3.12 18.51
C ALA A 6 0.07 -4.30 17.81
N LEU A 7 -1.27 -4.25 17.66
CA LEU A 7 -2.03 -5.31 16.99
C LEU A 7 -1.59 -5.55 15.54
N TYR A 8 -1.31 -4.48 14.80
CA TYR A 8 -0.89 -4.57 13.40
C TYR A 8 0.62 -4.49 13.18
N SER A 9 1.41 -4.53 14.25
CA SER A 9 2.89 -4.48 14.18
C SER A 9 3.40 -3.34 13.29
N ILE A 10 2.77 -2.15 13.38
CA ILE A 10 3.03 -1.03 12.45
C ILE A 10 4.50 -0.60 12.47
N ASP A 11 5.16 -0.73 13.62
CA ASP A 11 6.55 -0.33 13.80
C ASP A 11 7.54 -1.25 13.06
N SER A 12 7.13 -2.46 12.68
CA SER A 12 7.95 -3.38 11.88
C SER A 12 7.36 -3.66 10.50
N TYR A 13 6.17 -3.19 10.17
CA TYR A 13 5.46 -3.55 8.92
C TYR A 13 6.30 -3.39 7.64
N ALA A 14 7.13 -2.34 7.56
CA ALA A 14 8.02 -2.12 6.41
C ALA A 14 9.14 -3.17 6.28
N ASP A 15 9.46 -3.87 7.37
CA ASP A 15 10.43 -4.96 7.42
C ASP A 15 9.78 -6.33 7.16
N HIS A 16 8.45 -6.42 7.19
CA HIS A 16 7.75 -7.63 6.77
C HIS A 16 7.93 -7.68 5.25
N GLY A 17 8.67 -8.69 4.79
CA GLY A 17 9.13 -8.79 3.41
C GLY A 17 8.01 -8.78 2.37
N LYS A 18 8.42 -8.91 1.09
CA LYS A 18 7.60 -8.87 -0.12
C LYS A 18 6.12 -9.21 0.11
N GLU A 19 5.24 -8.27 -0.27
CA GLU A 19 3.81 -8.52 -0.26
C GLU A 19 3.48 -9.81 -1.04
N PRO A 20 2.40 -10.52 -0.66
CA PRO A 20 1.94 -11.66 -1.43
C PRO A 20 1.82 -11.29 -2.91
N LYS A 21 2.26 -12.15 -3.83
CA LYS A 21 2.23 -11.86 -5.28
C LYS A 21 0.87 -11.38 -5.78
N VAL A 22 -0.24 -11.86 -5.19
CA VAL A 22 -1.59 -11.38 -5.50
C VAL A 22 -1.80 -9.91 -5.14
N ALA A 23 -1.22 -9.42 -4.05
CA ALA A 23 -1.26 -8.00 -3.71
C ALA A 23 -0.33 -7.17 -4.61
N GLU A 24 0.77 -7.75 -5.09
CA GLU A 24 1.64 -7.09 -6.08
C GLU A 24 0.96 -6.98 -7.46
N ASP A 25 0.33 -8.07 -7.92
CA ASP A 25 -0.26 -8.21 -9.26
C ASP A 25 -1.61 -7.48 -9.37
N PHE A 26 -2.38 -7.41 -8.28
CA PHE A 26 -3.71 -6.77 -8.21
C PHE A 26 -3.73 -5.53 -7.32
N GLY A 27 -2.56 -5.08 -6.85
CA GLY A 27 -2.42 -3.91 -6.00
C GLY A 27 -2.99 -2.66 -6.65
N PHE A 28 -3.91 -2.00 -5.94
CA PHE A 28 -4.67 -0.86 -6.48
C PHE A 28 -3.94 0.46 -6.41
N GLY A 29 -2.68 0.50 -5.95
CA GLY A 29 -1.93 1.75 -5.96
C GLY A 29 -0.43 1.60 -5.78
N ALA A 30 0.29 2.60 -6.28
CA ALA A 30 1.74 2.67 -6.23
C ALA A 30 2.20 4.12 -6.08
N PRO A 31 3.34 4.38 -5.40
CA PRO A 31 3.96 5.70 -5.41
C PRO A 31 4.45 6.03 -6.82
N ILE A 32 4.10 7.22 -7.32
CA ILE A 32 4.45 7.66 -8.69
C ILE A 32 5.35 8.90 -8.71
N GLY A 33 5.67 9.49 -7.55
CA GLY A 33 6.60 10.60 -7.44
C GLY A 33 6.19 11.61 -6.38
N PHE A 34 6.54 12.86 -6.61
CA PHE A 34 6.26 13.98 -5.71
C PHE A 34 5.59 15.13 -6.48
N ALA A 35 4.66 15.82 -5.84
CA ALA A 35 4.10 17.07 -6.32
C ALA A 35 5.13 18.21 -6.23
N LYS A 36 4.82 19.37 -6.82
CA LYS A 36 5.75 20.52 -6.87
C LYS A 36 6.16 21.04 -5.48
N ASP A 37 5.34 20.81 -4.47
CA ASP A 37 5.57 21.18 -3.08
C ASP A 37 6.33 20.11 -2.29
N GLY A 38 6.72 19.00 -2.93
CA GLY A 38 7.41 17.88 -2.30
C GLY A 38 6.47 16.86 -1.64
N THR A 39 5.14 17.01 -1.75
CA THR A 39 4.19 16.02 -1.24
C THR A 39 4.28 14.72 -2.05
N PRO A 40 4.43 13.53 -1.43
CA PRO A 40 4.43 12.26 -2.16
C PRO A 40 3.06 12.01 -2.82
N VAL A 41 3.10 11.56 -4.07
CA VAL A 41 1.90 11.27 -4.87
C VAL A 41 1.80 9.77 -5.09
N THR A 42 0.64 9.22 -4.79
CA THR A 42 0.27 7.84 -5.09
C THR A 42 -0.75 7.82 -6.21
N TYR A 43 -0.59 6.89 -7.13
CA TYR A 43 -1.62 6.55 -8.10
C TYR A 43 -2.51 5.47 -7.49
N ALA A 44 -3.82 5.63 -7.58
CA ALA A 44 -4.79 4.62 -7.20
C ALA A 44 -5.66 4.26 -8.41
N ALA A 45 -5.57 3.01 -8.86
CA ALA A 45 -6.28 2.48 -10.02
C ALA A 45 -7.66 1.94 -9.62
N PHE A 46 -8.62 2.82 -9.36
CA PHE A 46 -9.99 2.41 -9.09
C PHE A 46 -10.64 1.83 -10.37
N GLY A 47 -11.05 0.55 -10.33
CA GLY A 47 -11.78 -0.11 -11.43
C GLY A 47 -11.00 -1.14 -12.24
N ARG A 48 -9.71 -1.39 -11.96
CA ARG A 48 -8.97 -2.56 -12.49
C ARG A 48 -9.06 -3.81 -11.61
N GLY A 49 -9.82 -3.72 -10.53
CA GLY A 49 -9.99 -4.81 -9.59
C GLY A 49 -11.05 -5.75 -10.06
N ASP A 50 -10.63 -6.77 -10.81
CA ASP A 50 -11.48 -7.92 -10.97
C ASP A 50 -11.43 -8.72 -9.66
N LEU A 51 -12.31 -8.39 -8.71
CA LEU A 51 -12.58 -9.24 -7.55
C LEU A 51 -13.47 -10.44 -7.92
N CYS A 52 -13.63 -10.77 -9.21
CA CYS A 52 -14.33 -11.96 -9.67
C CYS A 52 -13.33 -13.08 -9.95
N GLY A 53 -12.87 -13.72 -8.88
CA GLY A 53 -12.21 -15.03 -8.90
C GLY A 53 -12.71 -15.86 -7.74
#